data_AF-A0A257LN96-F1
#
_entry.id   AF-A0A257LN96-F1
#
_cell.length_a   1.000
_cell.length_b   1.000
_cell.length_c   1.000
_cell.angle_alpha   90.00
_cell.angle_beta   90.00
_cell.angle_gamma   90.00
#
_symmetry.space_group_name_H-M   'P 1'
#
loop_
_entity.id
_entity.type
_entity.pdbx_description
1 polymer ?
#
loop_
_entity_poly.entity_id
_entity_poly.type
_entity_poly.pdbx_seq_one_letter_code
_entity_poly.pdbx_strand_id
1 'polypeptide(L)'
;MGCAGLVQLRTRKLHDRTARLEETVNDRTRDLARINAQLANNNAELARLHRLELDGKIAAQLSVEKARLEVLRYQLNPHFLYNALNSIYGLVFENPRDAGEMVLRLSEFCRSALPDVTDELPTLEAEISALSIYLDVEQVRWGKKLVIEIDLEPAVAQVRLPQFLLR
;
A
#
# COMPACT_ATOMS: atom_id res chain seq x y z
N MET A 1 -72.51 16.72 -57.61
CA MET A 1 -72.03 15.41 -57.11
C MET A 1 -70.52 15.38 -56.77
N GLY A 2 -69.87 16.51 -56.46
CA GLY A 2 -68.41 16.54 -56.22
C GLY A 2 -67.95 16.43 -54.75
N CYS A 3 -68.84 16.61 -53.77
CA CYS A 3 -68.46 16.74 -52.36
C CYS A 3 -68.22 15.40 -51.65
N ALA A 4 -68.99 14.35 -51.98
CA ALA A 4 -68.89 13.04 -51.33
C ALA A 4 -67.58 12.28 -51.67
N GLY A 5 -67.14 12.33 -52.94
CA GLY A 5 -65.88 11.71 -53.37
C GLY A 5 -64.64 12.37 -52.79
N LEU A 6 -64.67 13.71 -52.60
CA LEU A 6 -63.60 14.47 -51.97
C LEU A 6 -63.45 14.15 -50.47
N VAL A 7 -64.57 13.93 -49.77
CA VAL A 7 -64.57 13.51 -48.35
C VAL A 7 -64.01 12.09 -48.21
N GLN A 8 -64.40 11.14 -49.07
CA GLN A 8 -63.88 9.77 -49.08
C GLN A 8 -62.38 9.67 -49.42
N LEU A 9 -61.90 10.47 -50.37
CA LEU A 9 -60.46 10.54 -50.70
C LEU A 9 -59.65 11.15 -49.54
N ARG A 10 -60.21 12.13 -48.84
CA ARG A 10 -59.56 12.79 -47.69
C ARG A 10 -59.49 11.89 -46.47
N THR A 11 -60.53 11.11 -46.18
CA THR A 11 -60.55 10.13 -45.08
C THR A 11 -59.61 8.95 -45.34
N ARG A 12 -59.53 8.46 -46.58
CA ARG A 12 -58.56 7.40 -46.96
C ARG A 12 -57.11 7.87 -46.84
N LYS A 13 -56.79 9.07 -47.34
CA LYS A 13 -55.46 9.69 -47.14
C LYS A 13 -55.11 9.90 -45.67
N LEU A 14 -56.10 10.22 -44.82
CA LEU A 14 -55.88 10.36 -43.37
C LEU A 14 -55.60 9.00 -42.72
N HIS A 15 -56.37 7.95 -43.06
CA HIS A 15 -56.13 6.58 -42.57
C HIS A 15 -54.77 6.02 -42.99
N ASP A 16 -54.36 6.21 -44.24
CA ASP A 16 -53.03 5.78 -44.71
C ASP A 16 -51.91 6.53 -43.98
N ARG A 17 -52.15 7.80 -43.62
CA ARG A 17 -51.17 8.63 -42.91
C ARG A 17 -51.07 8.24 -41.43
N THR A 18 -52.19 7.91 -40.77
CA THR A 18 -52.19 7.40 -39.38
C THR A 18 -51.54 6.02 -39.30
N ALA A 19 -51.83 5.11 -40.22
CA ALA A 19 -51.20 3.78 -40.24
C ALA A 19 -49.67 3.86 -40.42
N ARG A 20 -49.18 4.72 -41.32
CA ARG A 20 -47.73 4.96 -41.50
C ARG A 20 -47.07 5.58 -40.25
N LEU A 21 -47.79 6.46 -39.55
CA LEU A 21 -47.33 7.06 -38.30
C LEU A 21 -47.23 6.01 -37.18
N GLU A 22 -48.23 5.13 -37.05
CA GLU A 22 -48.23 4.02 -36.09
C GLU A 22 -47.09 3.03 -36.37
N GLU A 23 -46.86 2.67 -37.63
CA GLU A 23 -45.73 1.82 -38.04
C GLU A 23 -44.39 2.47 -37.67
N THR A 24 -44.23 3.76 -37.98
CA THR A 24 -43.02 4.52 -37.63
C THR A 24 -42.79 4.59 -36.12
N VAL A 25 -43.85 4.79 -35.33
CA VAL A 25 -43.79 4.81 -33.86
C VAL A 25 -43.41 3.43 -33.31
N ASN A 26 -43.99 2.35 -33.86
CA ASN A 26 -43.67 0.98 -33.45
C ASN A 26 -42.23 0.60 -33.76
N ASP A 27 -41.72 0.96 -34.95
CA ASP A 27 -40.32 0.75 -35.32
C ASP A 27 -39.37 1.51 -34.39
N ARG A 28 -39.62 2.80 -34.16
CA ARG A 28 -38.84 3.61 -33.22
C ARG A 28 -38.90 3.07 -31.79
N THR A 29 -40.04 2.55 -31.36
CA THR A 29 -40.20 1.94 -30.03
C THR A 29 -39.34 0.68 -29.88
N ARG A 30 -39.29 -0.16 -30.92
CA ARG A 30 -38.40 -1.34 -30.97
C ARG A 30 -36.93 -0.95 -30.95
N ASP A 31 -36.53 0.06 -31.71
CA ASP A 31 -35.15 0.55 -31.74
C ASP A 31 -34.73 1.14 -30.39
N LEU A 32 -35.60 1.94 -29.75
CA LEU A 32 -35.36 2.47 -28.41
C LEU A 32 -35.22 1.35 -27.37
N ALA A 33 -36.06 0.31 -27.43
CA ALA A 33 -35.95 -0.83 -26.54
C ALA A 33 -34.62 -1.57 -26.71
N ARG A 34 -34.16 -1.74 -27.96
CA ARG A 34 -32.85 -2.35 -28.27
C ARG A 34 -31.69 -1.51 -27.74
N ILE A 35 -31.72 -0.20 -27.97
CA ILE A 35 -30.68 0.73 -27.48
C ILE A 35 -30.64 0.73 -25.96
N ASN A 36 -31.78 0.78 -25.28
CA ASN A 36 -31.86 0.75 -23.82
C ASN A 36 -31.31 -0.56 -23.24
N ALA A 37 -31.62 -1.70 -23.86
CA ALA A 37 -31.05 -2.98 -23.45
C ALA A 37 -29.52 -3.01 -23.63
N GLN A 38 -29.02 -2.47 -24.74
CA GLN A 38 -27.58 -2.40 -24.99
C GLN A 38 -26.86 -1.43 -24.04
N LEU A 39 -27.47 -0.29 -23.72
CA LEU A 39 -26.97 0.65 -22.71
C LEU A 39 -26.93 0.00 -21.32
N ALA A 40 -27.97 -0.76 -20.94
CA ALA A 40 -27.99 -1.48 -19.67
C ALA A 40 -26.83 -2.49 -19.57
N ASN A 41 -26.58 -3.25 -20.63
CA ASN A 41 -25.46 -4.19 -20.68
C ASN A 41 -24.10 -3.47 -20.58
N ASN A 42 -23.90 -2.39 -21.34
CA ASN A 42 -22.67 -1.61 -21.28
C ASN A 42 -22.44 -1.00 -19.90
N ASN A 43 -23.49 -0.46 -19.27
CA ASN A 43 -23.40 0.10 -17.92
C ASN A 43 -23.04 -0.97 -16.87
N ALA A 44 -23.60 -2.18 -16.99
CA ALA A 44 -23.25 -3.29 -16.12
C ALA A 44 -21.78 -3.71 -16.29
N GLU A 45 -21.30 -3.76 -17.54
CA GLU A 45 -19.90 -4.09 -17.83
C GLU A 45 -18.94 -3.00 -17.33
N LEU A 46 -19.27 -1.72 -17.52
CA LEU A 46 -18.49 -0.61 -16.97
C LEU A 46 -18.39 -0.67 -15.44
N ALA A 47 -19.51 -0.97 -14.76
CA ALA A 47 -19.51 -1.13 -13.31
C ALA A 47 -18.63 -2.29 -12.84
N ARG A 48 -18.61 -3.40 -13.60
CA ARG A 48 -17.74 -4.55 -13.33
C ARG A 48 -16.26 -4.19 -13.52
N LEU A 49 -15.90 -3.56 -14.63
CA LEU A 49 -14.52 -3.15 -14.92
C LEU A 49 -13.99 -2.18 -13.87
N HIS A 50 -14.80 -1.19 -13.48
CA HIS A 50 -14.43 -0.23 -12.43
C HIS A 50 -14.21 -0.92 -11.08
N ARG A 51 -15.03 -1.93 -10.73
CA ARG A 51 -14.84 -2.72 -9.50
C ARG A 51 -13.53 -3.50 -9.54
N LEU A 52 -13.21 -4.17 -10.65
CA LEU A 52 -11.94 -4.90 -10.81
C LEU A 52 -10.72 -3.97 -10.69
N GLU A 53 -10.80 -2.78 -11.28
CA GLU A 53 -9.74 -1.77 -11.15
C GLU A 53 -9.56 -1.33 -9.69
N LEU A 54 -10.67 -1.06 -8.98
CA LEU A 54 -10.64 -0.67 -7.58
C LEU A 54 -10.06 -1.76 -6.69
N ASP A 55 -10.50 -3.01 -6.89
CA ASP A 55 -9.99 -4.17 -6.16
C ASP A 55 -8.48 -4.36 -6.40
N GLY A 56 -8.03 -4.17 -7.65
CA GLY A 56 -6.61 -4.18 -8.00
C GLY A 56 -5.80 -3.08 -7.30
N LYS A 57 -6.33 -1.86 -7.24
CA LYS A 57 -5.70 -0.74 -6.52
C LYS A 57 -5.60 -1.01 -5.01
N ILE A 58 -6.67 -1.51 -4.40
CA ILE A 58 -6.71 -1.87 -2.97
C ILE A 58 -5.70 -2.98 -2.68
N ALA A 59 -5.65 -4.03 -3.51
CA ALA A 59 -4.71 -5.12 -3.34
C ALA A 59 -3.25 -4.66 -3.44
N ALA A 60 -2.95 -3.78 -4.42
CA ALA A 60 -1.61 -3.20 -4.58
C ALA A 60 -1.21 -2.34 -3.36
N GLN A 61 -2.10 -1.46 -2.89
CA GLN A 61 -1.88 -0.66 -1.69
C GLN A 61 -1.64 -1.53 -0.46
N LEU A 62 -2.47 -2.56 -0.25
CA LEU A 62 -2.31 -3.49 0.86
C LEU A 62 -0.98 -4.24 0.79
N SER A 63 -0.54 -4.61 -0.42
CA SER A 63 0.77 -5.25 -0.62
C SER A 63 1.92 -4.31 -0.24
N VAL A 64 1.83 -3.03 -0.61
CA VAL A 64 2.84 -2.02 -0.25
C VAL A 64 2.88 -1.82 1.27
N GLU A 65 1.73 -1.67 1.92
CA GLU A 65 1.67 -1.50 3.37
C GLU A 65 2.18 -2.73 4.14
N LYS A 66 1.87 -3.94 3.66
CA LYS A 66 2.45 -5.17 4.23
C LYS A 66 3.97 -5.20 4.10
N ALA A 67 4.51 -4.80 2.96
CA ALA A 67 5.96 -4.72 2.77
C ALA A 67 6.60 -3.68 3.70
N ARG A 68 5.99 -2.50 3.86
CA ARG A 68 6.44 -1.47 4.81
C ARG A 68 6.43 -1.98 6.25
N LEU A 69 5.38 -2.70 6.66
CA LEU A 69 5.29 -3.32 7.98
C LEU A 69 6.38 -4.37 8.20
N GLU A 70 6.62 -5.24 7.23
CA GLU A 70 7.71 -6.23 7.31
C GLU A 70 9.08 -5.55 7.45
N VAL A 71 9.35 -4.50 6.66
CA VAL A 71 10.57 -3.70 6.79
C VAL A 71 10.70 -3.13 8.21
N LEU A 72 9.66 -2.50 8.75
CA LEU A 72 9.69 -1.96 10.12
C LEU A 72 9.91 -3.05 11.18
N ARG A 73 9.32 -4.24 10.99
CA ARG A 73 9.55 -5.39 11.87
C ARG A 73 11.00 -5.86 11.81
N TYR A 74 11.61 -5.92 10.63
CA TYR A 74 13.02 -6.27 10.49
C TYR A 74 13.94 -5.25 11.17
N GLN A 75 13.65 -3.95 11.01
CA GLN A 75 14.42 -2.87 11.64
C GLN A 75 14.47 -2.99 13.18
N LEU A 76 13.36 -3.39 13.81
CA LEU A 76 13.29 -3.54 15.26
C LEU A 76 13.91 -4.85 15.79
N ASN A 77 14.12 -5.85 14.93
CA ASN A 77 14.64 -7.17 15.29
C ASN A 77 13.99 -7.76 16.59
N PRO A 78 12.75 -8.29 16.52
CA PRO A 78 11.99 -8.68 17.71
C PRO A 78 12.66 -9.75 18.58
N HIS A 79 13.42 -10.65 17.96
CA HIS A 79 14.17 -11.68 18.67
C HIS A 79 15.31 -11.06 19.50
N PHE A 80 16.02 -10.10 18.94
CA PHE A 80 17.02 -9.32 19.66
C PHE A 80 16.40 -8.60 20.87
N LEU A 81 15.28 -7.89 20.67
CA LEU A 81 14.59 -7.19 21.77
C LEU A 81 14.20 -8.16 22.90
N TYR A 82 13.62 -9.31 22.55
CA TYR A 82 13.29 -10.35 23.52
C TYR A 82 14.51 -10.82 24.31
N ASN A 83 15.62 -11.09 23.62
CA ASN A 83 16.86 -11.54 24.26
C ASN A 83 17.46 -10.46 25.16
N ALA A 84 17.49 -9.21 24.70
CA ALA A 84 17.98 -8.09 25.48
C ALA A 84 17.17 -7.91 26.78
N LEU A 85 15.84 -7.98 26.69
CA LEU A 85 14.95 -7.90 27.86
C LEU A 85 15.17 -9.06 28.85
N ASN A 86 15.37 -10.28 28.35
CA ASN A 86 15.70 -11.42 29.23
C ASN A 86 17.06 -11.27 29.91
N SER A 87 18.07 -10.74 29.19
CA SER A 87 19.38 -10.44 29.80
C SER A 87 19.26 -9.37 30.87
N ILE A 88 18.50 -8.30 30.62
CA ILE A 88 18.20 -7.27 31.61
C ILE A 88 17.54 -7.92 32.84
N TYR A 89 16.54 -8.77 32.65
CA TYR A 89 15.86 -9.45 33.74
C TYR A 89 16.83 -10.26 34.62
N GLY A 90 17.76 -11.01 34.02
CA GLY A 90 18.81 -11.72 34.77
C GLY A 90 19.75 -10.77 35.51
N LEU A 91 20.23 -9.72 34.83
CA LEU A 91 21.15 -8.73 35.39
C LEU A 91 20.55 -7.95 36.55
N VAL A 92 19.23 -7.72 36.60
CA VAL A 92 18.59 -7.01 37.72
C VAL A 92 18.87 -7.69 39.07
N PHE A 93 19.03 -9.02 39.09
CA PHE A 93 19.33 -9.77 40.31
C PHE A 93 20.84 -9.96 40.55
N GLU A 94 21.64 -10.08 39.49
CA GLU A 94 23.07 -10.39 39.58
C GLU A 94 23.95 -9.13 39.63
N ASN A 95 23.67 -8.16 38.76
CA ASN A 95 24.41 -6.90 38.66
C ASN A 95 23.48 -5.76 38.19
N PRO A 96 22.80 -5.07 39.14
CA PRO A 96 21.83 -4.01 38.82
C PRO A 96 22.42 -2.83 38.03
N ARG A 97 23.72 -2.58 38.16
CA ARG A 97 24.40 -1.50 37.43
C ARG A 97 24.43 -1.81 35.93
N ASP A 98 24.88 -3.02 35.58
CA ASP A 98 24.94 -3.47 34.19
C ASP A 98 23.53 -3.59 33.59
N ALA A 99 22.53 -3.97 34.40
CA ALA A 99 21.12 -3.95 33.98
C ALA A 99 20.66 -2.54 33.55
N GLY A 100 20.99 -1.52 34.34
CA GLY A 100 20.68 -0.13 34.02
C GLY A 100 21.37 0.37 32.75
N GLU A 101 22.63 -0.01 32.55
CA GLU A 101 23.38 0.32 31.34
C GLU A 101 22.79 -0.37 30.09
N MET A 102 22.42 -1.65 30.22
CA MET A 102 21.75 -2.41 29.16
C MET A 102 20.41 -1.79 28.76
N VAL A 103 19.64 -1.26 29.72
CA VAL A 103 18.39 -0.54 29.44
C VAL A 103 18.65 0.74 28.63
N LEU A 104 19.68 1.50 28.97
CA LEU A 104 20.03 2.74 28.25
C LEU A 104 20.44 2.43 26.80
N ARG A 105 21.33 1.45 26.60
CA ARG A 105 21.77 1.00 25.27
C ARG A 105 20.62 0.46 24.42
N LEU A 106 19.71 -0.30 25.04
CA LEU A 106 18.51 -0.78 24.35
C LEU A 106 17.57 0.37 23.93
N SER A 107 17.46 1.42 24.76
CA SER A 107 16.69 2.62 24.42
C SER A 107 17.30 3.38 23.23
N GLU A 108 18.63 3.53 23.22
CA GLU A 108 19.36 4.13 22.09
C GLU A 108 19.21 3.29 20.82
N PHE A 109 19.29 1.95 20.92
CA PHE A 109 19.03 1.05 19.81
C PHE A 109 17.63 1.29 19.22
N CYS A 110 16.58 1.24 20.07
CA CYS A 110 15.20 1.45 19.63
C CYS A 110 15.00 2.82 18.96
N ARG A 111 15.67 3.87 19.47
CA ARG A 111 15.63 5.19 18.84
C ARG A 111 16.31 5.17 17.46
N SER A 112 17.46 4.53 17.32
CA SER A 112 18.21 4.43 16.06
C SER A 112 17.59 3.48 15.02
N ALA A 113 16.74 2.55 15.47
CA ALA A 113 16.03 1.60 14.62
C ALA A 113 14.80 2.21 13.97
N LEU A 114 14.26 3.28 14.54
CA LEU A 114 13.17 4.04 13.96
C LEU A 114 13.75 5.15 13.06
N PRO A 115 13.53 5.12 11.74
CA PRO A 115 14.06 6.14 10.85
C PRO A 115 13.52 7.54 11.19
N ASP A 116 14.39 8.55 11.12
CA ASP A 116 13.95 9.94 11.02
C ASP A 116 13.17 10.15 9.71
N VAL A 117 12.19 11.06 9.71
CA VAL A 117 11.32 11.37 8.56
C VAL A 117 12.06 12.20 7.49
N THR A 118 13.34 11.91 7.26
CA THR A 118 14.17 12.60 6.27
C THR A 118 14.41 11.68 5.07
N ASP A 119 14.12 12.15 3.86
CA ASP A 119 14.33 11.41 2.60
C ASP A 119 15.83 11.22 2.21
N GLU A 120 16.76 11.52 3.13
CA GLU A 120 18.20 11.43 2.88
C GLU A 120 18.77 10.08 3.30
N LEU A 121 19.54 9.46 2.40
CA LEU A 121 20.30 8.24 2.70
C LEU A 121 21.35 8.51 3.80
N PRO A 122 21.49 7.64 4.82
CA PRO A 122 22.52 7.77 5.84
C PRO A 122 23.93 7.56 5.25
N THR A 123 24.93 8.13 5.92
CA THR A 123 26.33 7.86 5.63
C THR A 123 26.76 6.50 6.21
N LEU A 124 27.87 5.94 5.71
CA LEU A 124 28.49 4.74 6.25
C LEU A 124 28.86 4.90 7.71
N GLU A 125 29.36 6.07 8.09
CA GLU A 125 29.63 6.41 9.48
C GLU A 125 28.36 6.32 10.36
N ALA A 126 27.23 6.84 9.88
CA ALA A 126 25.97 6.77 10.62
C ALA A 126 25.45 5.32 10.76
N GLU A 127 25.56 4.52 9.69
CA GLU A 127 25.19 3.10 9.74
C GLU A 127 26.10 2.29 10.66
N ILE A 128 27.41 2.54 10.65
CA ILE A 128 28.36 1.94 11.59
C ILE A 128 28.06 2.36 13.02
N SER A 129 27.75 3.63 13.26
CA SER A 129 27.36 4.10 14.60
C SER A 129 26.10 3.39 15.11
N ALA A 130 25.11 3.18 14.25
CA ALA A 130 23.90 2.45 14.63
C ALA A 130 24.17 0.95 14.85
N LEU A 131 25.06 0.34 14.05
CA LEU A 131 25.52 -1.03 14.24
C LEU A 131 26.29 -1.20 15.56
N SER A 132 27.13 -0.23 15.94
CA SER A 132 27.86 -0.24 17.21
C SER A 132 26.91 -0.29 18.41
N ILE A 133 25.81 0.47 18.40
CA ILE A 133 24.80 0.42 19.46
C ILE A 133 24.19 -1.00 19.59
N TYR A 134 23.89 -1.64 18.46
CA TYR A 134 23.42 -3.03 18.46
C TYR A 134 24.47 -3.99 19.06
N LEU A 135 25.72 -3.87 18.61
CA LEU A 135 26.83 -4.69 19.07
C LEU A 135 27.15 -4.47 20.56
N ASP A 136 26.96 -3.26 21.08
CA ASP A 136 27.14 -2.94 22.50
C ASP A 136 26.11 -3.67 23.38
N VAL A 137 24.87 -3.85 22.91
CA VAL A 137 23.85 -4.65 23.61
C VAL A 137 24.21 -6.14 23.54
N GLU A 138 24.64 -6.62 22.38
CA GLU A 138 25.12 -7.99 22.20
C GLU A 138 26.33 -8.31 23.08
N GLN A 139 27.24 -7.35 23.26
CA GLN A 139 28.46 -7.51 24.07
C GLN A 139 28.16 -7.61 25.55
N VAL A 140 27.20 -6.86 26.09
CA VAL A 140 26.76 -7.03 27.49
C VAL A 140 26.22 -8.45 27.69
N ARG A 141 25.47 -8.97 26.72
CA ARG A 141 24.90 -10.33 26.80
C ARG A 141 25.96 -11.42 26.74
N TRP A 142 26.95 -11.29 25.85
CA TRP A 142 27.98 -12.32 25.66
C TRP A 142 29.21 -12.11 26.55
N GLY A 143 29.30 -10.96 27.22
CA GLY A 143 30.42 -10.56 28.07
C GLY A 143 31.74 -10.70 27.32
N LYS A 144 32.72 -11.33 27.97
CA LYS A 144 34.07 -11.52 27.42
C LYS A 144 34.17 -12.49 26.23
N LYS A 145 33.08 -13.16 25.85
CA LYS A 145 33.08 -14.11 24.72
C LYS A 145 32.94 -13.40 23.36
N LEU A 146 32.52 -12.13 23.36
CA LEU A 146 32.36 -11.33 22.15
C LEU A 146 33.43 -10.24 22.12
N VAL A 147 34.33 -10.33 21.15
CA VAL A 147 35.30 -9.26 20.82
C VAL A 147 34.84 -8.62 19.53
N ILE A 148 34.68 -7.30 19.55
CA ILE A 148 34.22 -6.50 18.42
C ILE A 148 35.36 -5.59 18.02
N GLU A 149 35.75 -5.66 16.76
CA GLU A 149 36.72 -4.76 16.12
C GLU A 149 36.06 -4.18 14.87
N ILE A 150 36.01 -2.86 14.79
CA ILE A 150 35.48 -2.13 13.64
C ILE A 150 36.60 -1.24 13.12
N ASP A 151 36.99 -1.47 11.87
CA ASP A 151 37.95 -0.64 11.15
C ASP A 151 37.22 0.07 9.99
N LEU A 152 37.18 1.40 10.05
CA LEU A 152 36.49 2.24 9.07
C LEU A 152 37.49 3.25 8.47
N GLU A 153 37.79 3.06 7.19
CA GLU A 153 38.63 3.98 6.43
C GLU A 153 37.93 5.36 6.29
N PRO A 154 38.56 6.46 6.75
CA PRO A 154 37.95 7.80 6.70
C PRO A 154 37.52 8.24 5.30
N ALA A 155 38.22 7.79 4.26
CA ALA A 155 37.89 8.12 2.87
C ALA A 155 36.49 7.65 2.43
N VAL A 156 35.92 6.63 3.08
CA VAL A 156 34.59 6.08 2.75
C VAL A 156 33.52 6.39 3.79
N ALA A 157 33.86 7.03 4.92
CA ALA A 157 32.94 7.31 6.02
C ALA A 157 31.69 8.10 5.57
N GLN A 158 31.83 9.00 4.59
CA GLN A 158 30.75 9.86 4.09
C GLN A 158 29.99 9.26 2.89
N VAL A 159 30.34 8.06 2.44
CA VAL A 159 29.58 7.37 1.39
C VAL A 159 28.17 7.12 1.89
N ARG A 160 27.15 7.46 1.09
CA ARG A 160 25.75 7.23 1.41
C ARG A 160 25.28 5.88 0.88
N LEU A 161 24.53 5.15 1.69
CA LEU A 161 24.01 3.82 1.35
C LEU A 161 22.56 3.67 1.84
N PRO A 162 21.81 2.70 1.30
CA PRO A 162 20.53 2.30 1.89
C PRO A 162 20.66 2.03 3.38
N GLN A 163 19.71 2.54 4.16
CA GLN A 163 19.64 2.30 5.60
C GLN A 163 19.49 0.79 5.86
N PHE A 164 20.09 0.29 6.94
CA PHE A 164 20.05 -1.12 7.35
C PHE A 164 20.77 -2.10 6.40
N LEU A 165 21.69 -1.63 5.55
CA LEU A 165 22.46 -2.54 4.69
C LEU A 165 23.46 -3.41 5.49
N LEU A 166 23.89 -2.94 6.66
CA LEU A 166 24.92 -3.58 7.48
C LEU A 166 24.37 -4.37 8.70
N ARG A 167 23.05 -4.40 8.90
CA ARG A 167 22.40 -4.91 10.12
C ARG A 167 21.13 -5.68 9.80
#